data_AF-A0A1V5TWR2-F1
#
_entry.id   AF-A0A1V5TWR2-F1
#
_cell.length_a   1.000
_cell.length_b   1.000
_cell.length_c   1.000
_cell.angle_alpha   90.00
_cell.angle_beta   90.00
_cell.angle_gamma   90.00
#
_symmetry.space_group_name_H-M   'P 1'
#
loop_
_entity.id
_entity.type
_entity.pdbx_description
1 polymer ?
#
loop_
_entity_poly.entity_id
_entity_poly.type
_entity_poly.pdbx_seq_one_letter_code
_entity_poly.pdbx_strand_id
1 'polypeptide(L)'
;MAPAGSYPALVAACESGADAIYIGLDFLSMRAGKRNFKVFDLDKIRVICNSYPRKPKIYVTLNTIVYDTEIKKLDNLLKKIKGKVDAVICWDFAVINLCRKYKIPFFISTQASVANSEAARFYKNLGAKRIVLARELNLKQIKEISKVKIDLEVFVHGAMCVSISGRCFTSQFLFNKSANRGECLHPCRRSYTIKDDSTGNELKLDNNRVMSAKDLCVLPFMEDLKKIGIKSFKIEGRNRDPRYVNTVVKVYRHAIDGKPNIKESMKKLDSVYNRGFSSGFYLGKPTPKDFSEVEHSAATVHKEFLGNVVHIYPKISVAILNIKKELKIGDNVMFIHNKLGVKDFEITEMEIEGKKIKKATKGSEVAIKVPFKLFNNAEVYKICTKMLE
;
A
#
# COMPACT_ATOMS: atom_id res chain seq x y z
N MET A 1 2.16 -9.43 4.94
CA MET A 1 2.56 -8.12 5.48
C MET A 1 1.86 -7.00 4.70
N ALA A 2 1.11 -6.14 5.40
CA ALA A 2 0.30 -5.08 4.81
C ALA A 2 0.93 -3.68 4.94
N PRO A 3 0.70 -2.77 3.98
CA PRO A 3 1.12 -1.39 4.10
C PRO A 3 0.22 -0.61 5.06
N ALA A 4 0.80 0.28 5.87
CA ALA A 4 0.06 1.25 6.66
C ALA A 4 0.73 2.63 6.54
N GLY A 5 0.05 3.57 5.90
CA GLY A 5 0.54 4.95 5.72
C GLY A 5 -0.33 6.01 6.38
N SER A 6 -1.32 5.60 7.16
CA SER A 6 -2.22 6.46 7.93
C SER A 6 -2.98 5.61 8.95
N TYR A 7 -3.58 6.23 9.96
CA TYR A 7 -4.42 5.51 10.93
C TYR A 7 -5.58 4.74 10.27
N PRO A 8 -6.33 5.30 9.29
CA PRO A 8 -7.39 4.54 8.65
C PRO A 8 -6.85 3.34 7.85
N ALA A 9 -5.70 3.46 7.19
CA ALA A 9 -5.07 2.35 6.47
C ALA A 9 -4.53 1.27 7.43
N LEU A 10 -3.98 1.67 8.59
CA LEU A 10 -3.58 0.76 9.66
C LEU A 10 -4.77 -0.07 10.15
N VAL A 11 -5.88 0.60 10.51
CA VAL A 11 -7.09 -0.08 10.97
C VAL A 11 -7.63 -1.01 9.88
N ALA A 12 -7.69 -0.54 8.63
CA ALA A 12 -8.10 -1.36 7.49
C ALA A 12 -7.22 -2.62 7.32
N ALA A 13 -5.90 -2.52 7.49
CA ALA A 13 -4.99 -3.66 7.43
C ALA A 13 -5.23 -4.66 8.58
N CYS A 14 -5.39 -4.16 9.81
CA CYS A 14 -5.64 -4.99 10.98
C CYS A 14 -6.98 -5.74 10.87
N GLU A 15 -8.07 -5.03 10.54
CA GLU A 15 -9.40 -5.61 10.33
C GLU A 15 -9.41 -6.68 9.22
N SER A 16 -8.60 -6.48 8.18
CA SER A 16 -8.52 -7.38 7.03
C SER A 16 -7.66 -8.62 7.30
N GLY A 17 -7.11 -8.75 8.50
CA GLY A 17 -6.37 -9.92 8.93
C GLY A 17 -4.89 -9.89 8.58
N ALA A 18 -4.23 -8.74 8.51
CA ALA A 18 -2.77 -8.70 8.35
C ALA A 18 -2.05 -9.36 9.55
N ASP A 19 -1.01 -10.17 9.33
CA ASP A 19 -0.15 -10.68 10.42
C ASP A 19 0.92 -9.66 10.84
N ALA A 20 1.22 -8.72 9.95
CA ALA A 20 2.18 -7.67 10.16
C ALA A 20 1.84 -6.45 9.29
N ILE A 21 2.15 -5.27 9.82
CA ILE A 21 2.06 -3.99 9.12
C ILE A 21 3.46 -3.37 9.00
N TYR A 22 3.71 -2.71 7.86
CA TYR A 22 4.90 -1.89 7.69
C TYR A 22 4.53 -0.41 7.54
N ILE A 23 5.22 0.43 8.29
CA ILE A 23 5.02 1.88 8.35
C ILE A 23 6.32 2.60 8.00
N GLY A 24 6.20 3.86 7.57
CA GLY A 24 7.34 4.77 7.49
C GLY A 24 7.24 5.86 8.53
N LEU A 25 8.39 6.31 9.01
CA LEU A 25 8.51 7.50 9.85
C LEU A 25 8.87 8.72 9.00
N ASP A 26 8.84 9.91 9.59
CA ASP A 26 9.21 11.18 8.94
C ASP A 26 10.68 11.25 8.47
N PHE A 27 11.48 10.22 8.73
CA PHE A 27 12.92 10.20 8.44
C PHE A 27 13.35 8.85 7.84
N LEU A 28 14.22 8.93 6.83
CA LEU A 28 14.87 7.80 6.12
C LEU A 28 13.91 6.72 5.58
N SER A 29 12.74 7.13 5.14
CA SER A 29 11.70 6.22 4.65
C SER A 29 11.40 6.47 3.18
N MET A 30 11.36 5.41 2.37
CA MET A 30 10.70 5.45 1.06
C MET A 30 9.29 6.03 1.15
N ARG A 31 8.75 6.61 0.06
CA ARG A 31 7.46 7.31 0.09
C ARG A 31 7.42 8.43 1.15
N ALA A 32 8.50 9.22 1.22
CA ALA A 32 8.60 10.39 2.09
C ALA A 32 7.50 11.40 1.73
N GLY A 33 6.81 11.94 2.73
CA GLY A 33 5.72 12.90 2.54
C GLY A 33 4.85 13.11 3.79
N LYS A 34 3.83 13.98 3.66
CA LYS A 34 3.03 14.54 4.77
C LYS A 34 2.25 13.53 5.65
N ARG A 35 2.18 12.25 5.28
CA ARG A 35 1.31 11.24 5.94
C ARG A 35 2.07 10.22 6.78
N ASN A 36 3.38 10.37 6.98
CA ASN A 36 4.14 9.41 7.78
C ASN A 36 3.78 9.51 9.27
N PHE A 37 3.96 8.39 9.97
CA PHE A 37 3.80 8.35 11.42
C PHE A 37 5.03 8.96 12.11
N LYS A 38 4.83 9.46 13.33
CA LYS A 38 5.90 9.95 14.19
C LYS A 38 6.28 8.89 15.21
N VAL A 39 7.44 9.05 15.84
CA VAL A 39 7.91 8.12 16.87
C VAL A 39 6.93 8.00 18.04
N PHE A 40 6.26 9.09 18.42
CA PHE A 40 5.26 9.06 19.50
C PHE A 40 3.98 8.32 19.10
N ASP A 41 3.69 8.15 17.81
CA ASP A 41 2.52 7.38 17.36
C ASP A 41 2.67 5.88 17.62
N LEU A 42 3.91 5.37 17.77
CA LEU A 42 4.20 3.94 17.86
C LEU A 42 3.47 3.26 19.03
N ASP A 43 3.35 3.93 20.17
CA ASP A 43 2.65 3.37 21.34
C ASP A 43 1.15 3.21 21.06
N LYS A 44 0.55 4.21 20.41
CA LYS A 44 -0.86 4.14 19.98
C LYS A 44 -1.07 3.11 18.87
N ILE A 45 -0.15 3.00 17.91
CA ILE A 45 -0.19 1.95 16.88
C ILE A 45 -0.13 0.57 17.54
N ARG A 46 0.73 0.37 18.56
CA ARG A 46 0.80 -0.88 19.31
C ARG A 46 -0.53 -1.21 20.00
N VAL A 47 -1.16 -0.24 20.65
CA VAL A 47 -2.49 -0.43 21.26
C VAL A 47 -3.51 -0.85 20.21
N ILE A 48 -3.55 -0.19 19.06
CA ILE A 48 -4.45 -0.54 17.95
C ILE A 48 -4.16 -1.95 17.45
N CYS A 49 -2.90 -2.29 17.14
CA CYS A 49 -2.56 -3.64 16.68
C CYS A 49 -2.98 -4.71 17.69
N ASN A 50 -2.73 -4.49 18.98
CA ASN A 50 -3.04 -5.44 20.05
C ASN A 50 -4.55 -5.60 20.30
N SER A 51 -5.40 -4.66 19.86
CA SER A 51 -6.85 -4.78 19.98
C SER A 51 -7.49 -5.70 18.93
N TYR A 52 -6.73 -6.14 17.92
CA TYR A 52 -7.21 -7.09 16.92
C TYR A 52 -6.74 -8.52 17.23
N PRO A 53 -7.52 -9.56 16.87
CA PRO A 53 -7.22 -10.95 17.21
C PRO A 53 -5.83 -11.41 16.76
N ARG A 54 -5.38 -11.00 15.57
CA ARG A 54 -4.08 -11.39 15.00
C ARG A 54 -2.88 -10.64 15.60
N LYS A 55 -3.10 -9.57 16.37
CA LYS A 55 -2.07 -8.74 16.99
C LYS A 55 -0.91 -8.40 16.04
N PRO A 56 -1.18 -7.69 14.92
CA PRO A 56 -0.22 -7.59 13.82
C PRO A 56 1.13 -7.00 14.27
N LYS A 57 2.21 -7.62 13.83
CA LYS A 57 3.59 -7.16 14.09
C LYS A 57 3.85 -5.80 13.43
N ILE A 58 4.63 -4.94 14.09
CA ILE A 58 4.92 -3.58 13.63
C ILE A 58 6.34 -3.52 13.08
N TYR A 59 6.48 -3.22 11.79
CA TYR A 59 7.78 -3.01 11.16
C TYR A 59 7.94 -1.57 10.67
N VAL A 60 9.08 -0.96 10.95
CA VAL A 60 9.40 0.41 10.50
C VAL A 60 10.39 0.37 9.34
N THR A 61 10.12 1.12 8.28
CA THR A 61 11.05 1.26 7.15
C THR A 61 12.06 2.39 7.41
N LEU A 62 13.35 2.04 7.47
CA LEU A 62 14.50 2.95 7.42
C LEU A 62 15.37 2.56 6.22
N ASN A 63 14.84 2.78 5.02
CA ASN A 63 15.28 2.13 3.80
C ASN A 63 15.67 3.09 2.67
N THR A 64 16.03 4.32 2.99
CA THR A 64 16.74 5.23 2.07
C THR A 64 18.25 5.14 2.30
N ILE A 65 19.04 5.70 1.37
CA ILE A 65 20.46 6.00 1.61
C ILE A 65 20.63 6.91 2.83
N VAL A 66 21.71 6.76 3.59
CA VAL A 66 22.06 7.58 4.76
C VAL A 66 23.34 8.38 4.47
N TYR A 67 23.33 9.68 4.77
CA TYR A 67 24.53 10.53 4.70
C TYR A 67 25.18 10.70 6.08
N ASP A 68 26.47 11.03 6.14
CA ASP A 68 27.20 11.19 7.41
C ASP A 68 26.55 12.20 8.36
N THR A 69 26.04 13.30 7.81
CA THR A 69 25.29 14.32 8.57
C THR A 69 24.02 13.79 9.22
N GLU A 70 23.51 12.65 8.78
CA GLU A 70 22.29 12.01 9.25
C GLU A 70 22.54 10.93 10.31
N ILE A 71 23.79 10.46 10.48
CA ILE A 71 24.15 9.33 11.37
C ILE A 71 23.74 9.59 12.82
N LYS A 72 24.04 10.79 13.35
CA LYS A 72 23.69 11.14 14.75
C LYS A 72 22.16 11.12 14.97
N LYS A 73 21.40 11.59 13.97
CA LYS A 73 19.92 11.58 14.02
C LYS A 73 19.37 10.16 13.91
N LEU A 74 19.98 9.32 13.07
CA LEU A 74 19.65 7.90 12.93
C LEU A 74 19.89 7.12 14.24
N ASP A 75 21.04 7.33 14.89
CA ASP A 75 21.37 6.71 16.17
C ASP A 75 20.33 7.03 17.26
N ASN A 76 20.00 8.33 17.38
CA ASN A 76 18.96 8.80 18.29
C ASN A 76 17.57 8.22 17.97
N LEU A 77 17.23 8.08 16.68
CA LEU A 77 15.97 7.47 16.28
C LEU A 77 15.90 6.00 16.67
N LEU A 78 16.94 5.21 16.39
CA LEU A 78 16.98 3.78 16.71
C LEU A 78 16.88 3.52 18.22
N LYS A 79 17.54 4.35 19.04
CA LYS A 79 17.37 4.32 20.51
C LYS A 79 15.91 4.52 20.93
N LYS A 80 15.19 5.47 20.31
CA LYS A 80 13.80 5.80 20.67
C LYS A 80 12.79 4.74 20.23
N ILE A 81 13.02 4.04 19.12
CA ILE A 81 12.09 3.02 18.62
C ILE A 81 12.38 1.61 19.16
N LYS A 82 13.54 1.40 19.79
CA LYS A 82 13.91 0.13 20.43
C LYS A 82 12.82 -0.30 21.41
N GLY A 83 12.37 -1.55 21.29
CA GLY A 83 11.29 -2.12 22.11
C GLY A 83 9.86 -1.72 21.71
N LYS A 84 9.70 -0.69 20.86
CA LYS A 84 8.38 -0.26 20.35
C LYS A 84 7.98 -0.98 19.05
N VAL A 85 8.97 -1.40 18.26
CA VAL A 85 8.80 -2.06 16.96
C VAL A 85 9.31 -3.50 17.00
N ASP A 86 8.72 -4.38 16.18
CA ASP A 86 9.13 -5.78 16.09
C ASP A 86 10.35 -5.97 15.16
N ALA A 87 10.54 -5.11 14.16
CA ALA A 87 11.72 -5.08 13.30
C ALA A 87 11.87 -3.76 12.52
N VAL A 88 13.08 -3.50 12.03
CA VAL A 88 13.40 -2.44 11.07
C VAL A 88 13.63 -3.03 9.67
N ILE A 89 13.02 -2.45 8.63
CA ILE A 89 13.28 -2.80 7.24
C ILE A 89 14.30 -1.79 6.69
N CYS A 90 15.53 -2.23 6.41
CA CYS A 90 16.64 -1.38 6.01
C CYS A 90 17.55 -2.04 4.96
N TRP A 91 18.51 -1.30 4.42
CA TRP A 91 19.53 -1.86 3.51
C TRP A 91 20.89 -1.20 3.70
N ASP A 92 20.89 0.08 4.07
CA ASP A 92 22.09 0.85 4.36
C ASP A 92 22.85 0.25 5.55
N PHE A 93 24.18 0.11 5.40
CA PHE A 93 25.04 -0.53 6.39
C PHE A 93 25.12 0.24 7.71
N ALA A 94 24.98 1.56 7.72
CA ALA A 94 24.93 2.34 8.95
C ALA A 94 23.70 1.95 9.78
N VAL A 95 22.55 1.76 9.12
CA VAL A 95 21.32 1.31 9.79
C VAL A 95 21.47 -0.13 10.30
N ILE A 96 22.04 -1.03 9.50
CA ILE A 96 22.29 -2.43 9.88
C ILE A 96 23.20 -2.50 11.11
N ASN A 97 24.32 -1.79 11.11
CA ASN A 97 25.28 -1.78 12.21
C ASN A 97 24.66 -1.25 13.51
N LEU A 98 23.86 -0.19 13.43
CA LEU A 98 23.15 0.33 14.60
C LEU A 98 22.03 -0.61 15.08
N CYS A 99 21.31 -1.29 14.18
CA CYS A 99 20.35 -2.33 14.57
C CYS A 99 21.05 -3.46 15.33
N ARG A 100 22.22 -3.92 14.87
CA ARG A 100 23.05 -4.92 15.57
C ARG A 100 23.50 -4.41 16.94
N LYS A 101 24.06 -3.20 17.01
CA LYS A 101 24.50 -2.54 18.26
C LYS A 101 23.38 -2.49 19.29
N TYR A 102 22.17 -2.10 18.87
CA TYR A 102 21.02 -1.97 19.78
C TYR A 102 20.20 -3.24 19.95
N LYS A 103 20.58 -4.34 19.28
CA LYS A 103 19.86 -5.63 19.25
C LYS A 103 18.42 -5.51 18.76
N ILE A 104 18.19 -4.66 17.75
CA ILE A 104 16.90 -4.51 17.08
C ILE A 104 16.85 -5.48 15.90
N PRO A 105 15.86 -6.38 15.80
CA PRO A 105 15.70 -7.24 14.62
C PRO A 105 15.58 -6.41 13.34
N PHE A 106 16.24 -6.84 12.27
CA PHE A 106 16.18 -6.14 11.00
C PHE A 106 15.95 -7.09 9.82
N PHE A 107 15.27 -6.56 8.82
CA PHE A 107 14.98 -7.21 7.54
C PHE A 107 15.63 -6.41 6.42
N ILE A 108 16.13 -7.10 5.41
CA ILE A 108 16.75 -6.45 4.24
C ILE A 108 15.66 -5.98 3.29
N SER A 109 15.63 -4.67 3.03
CA SER A 109 14.74 -4.03 2.06
C SER A 109 15.09 -4.44 0.63
N THR A 110 14.07 -4.50 -0.25
CA THR A 110 14.26 -4.68 -1.70
C THR A 110 15.21 -3.67 -2.33
N GLN A 111 15.49 -2.54 -1.66
CA GLN A 111 16.47 -1.53 -2.09
C GLN A 111 17.92 -2.07 -2.15
N ALA A 112 18.21 -3.16 -1.43
CA ALA A 112 19.46 -3.90 -1.52
C ALA A 112 19.58 -4.75 -2.81
N SER A 113 18.48 -4.92 -3.57
CA SER A 113 18.46 -5.70 -4.81
C SER A 113 18.97 -7.15 -4.65
N VAL A 114 18.64 -7.81 -3.55
CA VAL A 114 19.05 -9.21 -3.31
C VAL A 114 18.40 -10.13 -4.36
N ALA A 115 19.21 -10.56 -5.32
CA ALA A 115 18.78 -11.27 -6.53
C ALA A 115 19.45 -12.65 -6.71
N ASN A 116 20.31 -13.06 -5.78
CA ASN A 116 21.02 -14.34 -5.83
C ASN A 116 21.31 -14.88 -4.42
N SER A 117 21.65 -16.18 -4.36
CA SER A 117 21.87 -16.89 -3.09
C SER A 117 23.10 -16.40 -2.33
N GLU A 118 24.10 -15.85 -3.01
CA GLU A 118 25.32 -15.34 -2.37
C GLU A 118 25.05 -14.06 -1.60
N ALA A 119 24.37 -13.10 -2.23
CA ALA A 119 23.89 -11.89 -1.55
C ALA A 119 22.96 -12.24 -0.36
N ALA A 120 22.09 -13.24 -0.52
CA ALA A 120 21.24 -13.70 0.57
C ALA A 120 22.05 -14.31 1.74
N ARG A 121 23.07 -15.13 1.47
CA ARG A 121 23.99 -15.66 2.49
C ARG A 121 24.74 -14.56 3.20
N PHE A 122 25.26 -13.59 2.46
CA PHE A 122 25.97 -12.45 3.03
C PHE A 122 25.12 -11.71 4.07
N TYR A 123 23.88 -11.32 3.71
CA TYR A 123 22.99 -10.65 4.64
C TYR A 123 22.53 -11.53 5.81
N LYS A 124 22.34 -12.84 5.57
CA LYS A 124 22.07 -13.80 6.66
C LYS A 124 23.22 -13.80 7.67
N ASN A 125 24.47 -13.85 7.21
CA ASN A 125 25.66 -13.83 8.07
C ASN A 125 25.84 -12.50 8.82
N LEU A 126 25.38 -11.38 8.25
CA LEU A 126 25.28 -10.11 8.96
C LEU A 126 24.23 -10.08 10.07
N GLY A 127 23.36 -11.10 10.15
CA GLY A 127 22.34 -11.25 11.19
C GLY A 127 20.93 -10.85 10.78
N ALA A 128 20.66 -10.66 9.47
CA ALA A 128 19.32 -10.36 8.99
C ALA A 128 18.33 -11.46 9.39
N LYS A 129 17.14 -11.07 9.83
CA LYS A 129 16.07 -12.01 10.20
C LYS A 129 15.16 -12.40 9.04
N ARG A 130 15.12 -11.56 8.00
CA ARG A 130 14.35 -11.76 6.77
C ARG A 130 14.96 -10.96 5.64
N ILE A 131 14.78 -11.43 4.41
CA ILE A 131 15.18 -10.70 3.20
C ILE A 131 13.95 -10.47 2.32
N VAL A 132 13.69 -9.21 2.01
CA VAL A 132 12.75 -8.81 0.96
C VAL A 132 13.48 -8.87 -0.37
N LEU A 133 13.15 -9.88 -1.18
CA LEU A 133 13.85 -10.13 -2.43
C LEU A 133 13.65 -9.00 -3.46
N ALA A 134 14.58 -8.92 -4.41
CA ALA A 134 14.42 -8.10 -5.61
C ALA A 134 13.12 -8.45 -6.35
N ARG A 135 12.48 -7.45 -6.96
CA ARG A 135 11.19 -7.63 -7.65
C ARG A 135 11.36 -8.11 -9.09
N GLU A 136 12.62 -8.17 -9.55
CA GLU A 136 13.03 -8.51 -10.90
C GLU A 136 13.41 -10.00 -11.04
N LEU A 137 12.98 -10.85 -10.10
CA LEU A 137 13.25 -12.28 -10.08
C LEU A 137 12.08 -13.10 -10.62
N ASN A 138 12.41 -14.19 -11.32
CA ASN A 138 11.44 -15.23 -11.68
C ASN A 138 11.32 -16.32 -10.58
N LEU A 139 10.27 -17.16 -10.69
CA LEU A 139 10.00 -18.22 -9.71
C LEU A 139 11.18 -19.22 -9.55
N LYS A 140 11.89 -19.55 -10.64
CA LYS A 140 13.06 -20.46 -10.59
C LYS A 140 14.19 -19.85 -9.75
N GLN A 141 14.50 -18.57 -9.97
CA GLN A 141 15.53 -17.86 -9.22
C GLN A 141 15.17 -17.73 -7.73
N ILE A 142 13.90 -17.44 -7.41
CA ILE A 142 13.43 -17.39 -6.02
C ILE A 142 13.57 -18.75 -5.34
N LYS A 143 13.23 -19.83 -6.05
CA LYS A 143 13.44 -21.20 -5.57
C LYS A 143 14.91 -21.48 -5.25
N GLU A 144 15.84 -21.04 -6.09
CA GLU A 144 17.27 -21.19 -5.80
C GLU A 144 17.72 -20.40 -4.56
N ILE A 145 17.24 -19.17 -4.38
CA ILE A 145 17.56 -18.35 -3.21
C ILE A 145 16.97 -18.94 -1.92
N SER A 146 15.78 -19.57 -2.00
CA SER A 146 15.12 -20.20 -0.85
C SER A 146 15.97 -21.28 -0.15
N LYS A 147 16.89 -21.91 -0.88
CA LYS A 147 17.83 -22.91 -0.34
C LYS A 147 18.80 -22.36 0.72
N VAL A 148 18.96 -21.04 0.83
CA VAL A 148 19.80 -20.38 1.85
C VAL A 148 19.22 -20.53 3.26
N LYS A 149 17.96 -20.96 3.40
CA LYS A 149 17.28 -21.19 4.70
C LYS A 149 17.32 -19.93 5.58
N ILE A 150 16.83 -18.81 5.05
CA ILE A 150 16.49 -17.58 5.76
C ILE A 150 15.04 -17.24 5.42
N ASP A 151 14.32 -16.53 6.29
CA ASP A 151 12.96 -16.10 5.99
C ASP A 151 12.95 -15.15 4.78
N LEU A 152 12.15 -15.46 3.78
CA LEU A 152 12.06 -14.71 2.53
C LEU A 152 10.70 -14.02 2.43
N GLU A 153 10.75 -12.79 1.94
CA GLU A 153 9.58 -11.96 1.66
C GLU A 153 9.62 -11.52 0.20
N VAL A 154 8.46 -11.56 -0.45
CA VAL A 154 8.30 -11.13 -1.83
C VAL A 154 7.11 -10.18 -1.95
N PHE A 155 7.16 -9.25 -2.89
CA PHE A 155 6.00 -8.46 -3.23
C PHE A 155 4.98 -9.33 -3.97
N VAL A 156 3.70 -9.20 -3.64
CA VAL A 156 2.63 -9.95 -4.30
C VAL A 156 1.62 -9.07 -5.02
N HIS A 157 1.55 -7.79 -4.66
CA HIS A 157 0.58 -6.89 -5.26
C HIS A 157 1.06 -5.44 -5.28
N GLY A 158 0.64 -4.71 -6.31
CA GLY A 158 0.75 -3.26 -6.39
C GLY A 158 1.84 -2.77 -7.33
N ALA A 159 2.18 -1.49 -7.19
CA ALA A 159 2.96 -0.73 -8.15
C ALA A 159 4.36 -1.32 -8.47
N MET A 160 4.63 -1.61 -9.74
CA MET A 160 5.97 -1.93 -10.27
C MET A 160 6.73 -0.69 -10.78
N CYS A 161 8.06 -0.78 -10.80
CA CYS A 161 8.93 0.21 -11.44
C CYS A 161 9.27 -0.26 -12.86
N VAL A 162 9.48 0.68 -13.78
CA VAL A 162 10.01 0.38 -15.13
C VAL A 162 11.51 0.05 -15.10
N SER A 163 12.26 0.74 -14.24
CA SER A 163 13.68 0.46 -13.99
C SER A 163 13.85 -0.52 -12.83
N ILE A 164 15.07 -1.02 -12.65
CA ILE A 164 15.47 -1.73 -11.43
C ILE A 164 15.05 -0.92 -10.19
N SER A 165 14.34 -1.59 -9.30
CA SER A 165 13.73 -0.99 -8.12
C SER A 165 14.74 -0.21 -7.28
N GLY A 166 14.52 1.09 -7.08
CA GLY A 166 15.41 1.94 -6.28
C GLY A 166 16.71 2.36 -6.99
N ARG A 167 16.73 2.40 -8.33
CA ARG A 167 17.89 2.87 -9.13
C ARG A 167 17.51 3.92 -10.19
N CYS A 168 16.35 4.56 -10.04
CA CYS A 168 15.83 5.52 -11.02
C CYS A 168 16.17 6.97 -10.63
N PHE A 169 16.67 7.75 -11.60
CA PHE A 169 16.99 9.17 -11.45
C PHE A 169 15.97 10.11 -12.11
N THR A 170 14.99 9.60 -12.85
CA THR A 170 14.03 10.40 -13.63
C THR A 170 13.31 11.46 -12.79
N SER A 171 12.86 11.11 -11.58
CA SER A 171 12.18 12.07 -10.69
C SER A 171 13.13 13.14 -10.13
N GLN A 172 14.40 12.79 -9.93
CA GLN A 172 15.42 13.75 -9.49
C GLN A 172 15.71 14.74 -10.61
N PHE A 173 15.94 14.24 -11.82
CA PHE A 173 16.27 15.07 -12.97
C PHE A 173 15.14 16.06 -13.31
N LEU A 174 13.89 15.58 -13.36
CA LEU A 174 12.76 16.42 -13.78
C LEU A 174 12.23 17.37 -12.70
N PHE A 175 12.33 17.00 -11.42
CA PHE A 175 11.63 17.72 -10.35
C PHE A 175 12.48 18.01 -9.11
N ASN A 176 13.77 17.68 -9.13
CA ASN A 176 14.65 17.73 -7.97
C ASN A 176 14.08 16.94 -6.76
N LYS A 177 13.43 15.81 -7.06
CA LYS A 177 12.81 14.92 -6.06
C LYS A 177 13.34 13.51 -6.18
N SER A 178 14.25 13.14 -5.29
CA SER A 178 14.99 11.88 -5.38
C SER A 178 14.11 10.68 -5.06
N ALA A 179 13.96 9.78 -6.05
CA ALA A 179 13.26 8.52 -5.87
C ALA A 179 13.93 7.63 -4.81
N ASN A 180 15.26 7.72 -4.68
CA ASN A 180 16.09 6.97 -3.71
C ASN A 180 16.07 7.58 -2.30
N ARG A 181 15.50 8.79 -2.15
CA ARG A 181 15.19 9.44 -0.87
C ARG A 181 13.70 9.39 -0.53
N GLY A 182 12.91 8.66 -1.32
CA GLY A 182 11.50 8.40 -1.06
C GLY A 182 10.56 9.42 -1.66
N GLU A 183 11.06 10.42 -2.38
CA GLU A 183 10.30 11.55 -2.92
C GLU A 183 9.84 11.36 -4.37
N CYS A 184 9.91 10.13 -4.91
CA CYS A 184 9.53 9.85 -6.29
C CYS A 184 8.13 10.40 -6.62
N LEU A 185 8.02 11.25 -7.64
CA LEU A 185 6.77 11.81 -8.17
C LEU A 185 6.15 10.99 -9.31
N HIS A 186 6.66 9.79 -9.53
CA HIS A 186 6.21 8.80 -10.51
C HIS A 186 6.13 9.35 -11.95
N PRO A 187 7.17 10.07 -12.46
CA PRO A 187 7.19 10.56 -13.84
C PRO A 187 6.91 9.46 -14.86
N CYS A 188 7.45 8.26 -14.62
CA CYS A 188 7.27 7.12 -15.51
C CYS A 188 5.82 6.69 -15.76
N ARG A 189 4.85 7.21 -15.00
CA ARG A 189 3.41 6.91 -15.17
C ARG A 189 2.66 7.95 -16.02
N ARG A 190 3.37 8.92 -16.60
CA ARG A 190 2.82 10.02 -17.42
C ARG A 190 3.04 9.74 -18.90
N SER A 191 2.30 10.47 -19.74
CA SER A 191 2.47 10.46 -21.19
C SER A 191 3.68 11.32 -21.60
N TYR A 192 4.44 10.88 -22.62
CA TYR A 192 5.62 11.57 -23.14
C TYR A 192 5.61 11.61 -24.67
N THR A 193 6.12 12.71 -25.24
CA THR A 193 6.56 12.80 -26.64
C THR A 193 8.08 12.64 -26.66
N ILE A 194 8.61 11.81 -27.55
CA ILE A 194 10.06 11.70 -27.75
C ILE A 194 10.42 12.52 -28.98
N LYS A 195 11.38 13.41 -28.83
CA LYS A 195 11.94 14.21 -29.93
C LYS A 195 13.37 13.75 -30.17
N ASP A 196 13.69 13.45 -31.42
CA ASP A 196 15.06 13.30 -31.87
C ASP A 196 15.62 14.69 -32.19
N ASP A 197 16.59 15.15 -31.39
CA ASP A 197 17.18 16.48 -31.55
C ASP A 197 18.03 16.60 -32.82
N SER A 198 18.51 15.49 -33.38
CA SER A 198 19.38 15.52 -34.57
C SER A 198 18.59 15.71 -35.85
N THR A 199 17.41 15.09 -35.93
CA THR A 199 16.55 15.14 -37.11
C THR A 199 15.34 16.07 -36.95
N GLY A 200 15.03 16.47 -35.71
CA GLY A 200 13.82 17.20 -35.38
C GLY A 200 12.55 16.35 -35.41
N ASN A 201 12.66 15.06 -35.75
CA ASN A 201 11.51 14.17 -35.83
C ASN A 201 10.94 13.90 -34.43
N GLU A 202 9.62 14.00 -34.31
CA GLU A 202 8.90 13.68 -33.09
C GLU A 202 8.21 12.33 -33.25
N LEU A 203 8.54 11.42 -32.35
CA LEU A 203 7.80 10.18 -32.17
C LEU A 203 6.82 10.40 -31.01
N LYS A 204 5.55 10.59 -31.37
CA LYS A 204 4.47 10.34 -30.42
C LYS A 204 4.39 8.84 -30.24
N LEU A 205 4.72 8.36 -29.04
CA LEU A 205 4.67 6.94 -28.75
C LEU A 205 3.21 6.48 -28.92
N ASP A 206 2.92 5.67 -29.95
CA ASP A 206 1.57 5.13 -30.22
C ASP A 206 1.04 4.23 -29.08
N ASN A 207 1.90 4.00 -28.09
CA ASN A 207 1.52 3.71 -26.72
C ASN A 207 2.34 4.64 -25.80
N ASN A 208 1.78 5.80 -25.39
CA ASN A 208 2.36 6.85 -24.52
C ASN A 208 2.96 6.35 -23.18
N ARG A 209 3.02 5.03 -22.97
CA ARG A 209 3.11 4.34 -21.69
C ARG A 209 4.17 3.24 -21.68
N VAL A 210 5.16 3.32 -22.58
CA VAL A 210 6.39 2.50 -22.54
C VAL A 210 7.12 2.53 -21.19
N MET A 211 6.85 3.54 -20.34
CA MET A 211 7.45 3.65 -19.01
C MET A 211 6.49 3.28 -17.85
N SER A 212 5.22 3.00 -18.14
CA SER A 212 4.19 2.78 -17.11
C SER A 212 3.91 1.29 -16.95
N ALA A 213 4.63 0.61 -16.07
CA ALA A 213 4.37 -0.79 -15.78
C ALA A 213 2.95 -0.99 -15.18
N LYS A 214 2.28 -2.10 -15.56
CA LYS A 214 1.09 -2.60 -14.85
C LYS A 214 1.44 -2.91 -13.39
N ASP A 215 0.41 -2.93 -12.54
CA ASP A 215 0.61 -3.30 -11.14
C ASP A 215 0.83 -4.83 -11.06
N LEU A 216 1.74 -5.27 -10.20
CA LEU A 216 1.97 -6.67 -9.92
C LEU A 216 0.70 -7.29 -9.33
N CYS A 217 0.34 -8.49 -9.79
CA CYS A 217 -0.68 -9.32 -9.14
C CYS A 217 -0.28 -10.80 -9.20
N VAL A 218 0.03 -11.36 -8.03
CA VAL A 218 0.46 -12.75 -7.89
C VAL A 218 -0.69 -13.70 -7.62
N LEU A 219 -1.88 -13.19 -7.28
CA LEU A 219 -3.05 -13.99 -6.94
C LEU A 219 -3.28 -15.22 -7.86
N PRO A 220 -3.19 -15.13 -9.21
CA PRO A 220 -3.41 -16.27 -10.10
C PRO A 220 -2.41 -17.43 -9.94
N PHE A 221 -1.20 -17.15 -9.46
CA PHE A 221 -0.10 -18.13 -9.33
C PHE A 221 0.52 -18.14 -7.93
N MET A 222 -0.24 -17.68 -6.93
CA MET A 222 0.24 -17.55 -5.55
C MET A 222 0.67 -18.88 -4.93
N GLU A 223 0.05 -19.98 -5.33
CA GLU A 223 0.40 -21.33 -4.88
C GLU A 223 1.83 -21.72 -5.22
N ASP A 224 2.40 -21.22 -6.31
CA ASP A 224 3.79 -21.54 -6.68
C ASP A 224 4.79 -20.92 -5.69
N LEU A 225 4.52 -19.72 -5.21
CA LEU A 225 5.33 -19.10 -4.15
C LEU A 225 5.18 -19.83 -2.81
N LYS A 226 3.97 -20.29 -2.47
CA LYS A 226 3.76 -21.10 -1.26
C LYS A 226 4.54 -22.41 -1.33
N LYS A 227 4.52 -23.10 -2.48
CA LYS A 227 5.29 -24.34 -2.71
C LYS A 227 6.80 -24.12 -2.62
N ILE A 228 7.30 -22.95 -3.03
CA ILE A 228 8.71 -22.58 -2.84
C ILE A 228 9.05 -22.37 -1.35
N GLY A 229 8.06 -22.18 -0.49
CA GLY A 229 8.25 -21.97 0.95
C GLY A 229 8.33 -20.51 1.36
N ILE A 230 7.84 -19.58 0.51
CA ILE A 230 7.72 -18.17 0.87
C ILE A 230 6.65 -18.00 1.96
N LYS A 231 7.02 -17.36 3.07
CA LYS A 231 6.15 -17.19 4.25
C LYS A 231 5.62 -15.78 4.42
N SER A 232 6.29 -14.77 3.84
CA SER A 232 5.83 -13.39 3.91
C SER A 232 5.48 -12.83 2.53
N PHE A 233 4.21 -12.50 2.36
CA PHE A 233 3.66 -11.89 1.15
C PHE A 233 3.43 -10.39 1.42
N LYS A 234 4.17 -9.54 0.71
CA LYS A 234 4.17 -8.10 0.91
C LYS A 234 3.31 -7.39 -0.13
N ILE A 235 2.41 -6.53 0.32
CA ILE A 235 1.60 -5.69 -0.56
C ILE A 235 2.25 -4.31 -0.65
N GLU A 236 2.51 -3.80 -1.86
CA GLU A 236 2.89 -2.40 -2.07
C GLU A 236 1.65 -1.53 -2.04
N GLY A 237 1.68 -0.46 -1.22
CA GLY A 237 0.55 0.46 -1.17
C GLY A 237 0.53 1.44 -0.01
N ARG A 238 1.67 1.83 0.59
CA ARG A 238 1.66 2.72 1.77
C ARG A 238 1.01 4.08 1.51
N ASN A 239 1.09 4.58 0.27
CA ASN A 239 0.42 5.82 -0.14
C ASN A 239 -0.99 5.59 -0.72
N ARG A 240 -1.52 4.37 -0.66
CA ARG A 240 -2.86 4.06 -1.18
C ARG A 240 -3.93 4.37 -0.14
N ASP A 241 -5.14 4.49 -0.65
CA ASP A 241 -6.35 4.70 0.14
C ASP A 241 -6.63 3.51 1.09
N PRO A 242 -7.23 3.73 2.27
CA PRO A 242 -7.62 2.65 3.18
C PRO A 242 -8.47 1.55 2.53
N ARG A 243 -9.34 1.87 1.57
CA ARG A 243 -10.14 0.89 0.83
C ARG A 243 -9.29 -0.07 -0.01
N TYR A 244 -8.23 0.45 -0.63
CA TYR A 244 -7.24 -0.40 -1.33
C TYR A 244 -6.59 -1.35 -0.34
N VAL A 245 -6.14 -0.85 0.81
CA VAL A 245 -5.51 -1.70 1.85
C VAL A 245 -6.48 -2.76 2.34
N ASN A 246 -7.73 -2.39 2.65
CA ASN A 246 -8.77 -3.33 3.09
C ASN A 246 -9.01 -4.44 2.07
N THR A 247 -9.29 -4.06 0.82
CA THR A 247 -9.68 -4.98 -0.24
C THR A 247 -8.54 -5.93 -0.59
N VAL A 248 -7.33 -5.39 -0.82
CA VAL A 248 -6.18 -6.21 -1.22
C VAL A 248 -5.77 -7.15 -0.08
N VAL A 249 -5.73 -6.66 1.17
CA VAL A 249 -5.36 -7.53 2.31
C VAL A 249 -6.38 -8.65 2.49
N LYS A 250 -7.70 -8.38 2.41
CA LYS A 250 -8.73 -9.43 2.49
C LYS A 250 -8.58 -10.48 1.38
N VAL A 251 -8.39 -10.04 0.14
CA VAL A 251 -8.22 -10.95 -1.00
C VAL A 251 -7.02 -11.87 -0.79
N TYR A 252 -5.85 -11.31 -0.44
CA TYR A 252 -4.66 -12.11 -0.18
C TYR A 252 -4.77 -12.94 1.10
N ARG A 253 -5.47 -12.47 2.13
CA ARG A 253 -5.72 -13.24 3.35
C ARG A 253 -6.53 -14.49 3.04
N HIS A 254 -7.65 -14.35 2.32
CA HIS A 254 -8.44 -15.49 1.87
C HIS A 254 -7.63 -16.43 0.98
N ALA A 255 -6.76 -15.87 0.13
CA ALA A 255 -5.88 -16.67 -0.71
C ALA A 255 -4.79 -17.40 0.08
N ILE A 256 -4.30 -16.85 1.20
CA ILE A 256 -3.30 -17.49 2.05
C ILE A 256 -3.93 -18.62 2.87
N ASP A 257 -5.05 -18.31 3.52
CA ASP A 257 -5.69 -19.19 4.49
C ASP A 257 -6.50 -20.33 3.84
N GLY A 258 -6.82 -20.21 2.55
CA GLY A 258 -7.58 -21.23 1.81
C GLY A 258 -7.40 -21.13 0.29
N LYS A 259 -8.36 -21.68 -0.45
CA LYS A 259 -8.41 -21.58 -1.92
C LYS A 259 -9.40 -20.48 -2.32
N PRO A 260 -8.96 -19.36 -2.89
CA PRO A 260 -9.86 -18.28 -3.28
C PRO A 260 -10.55 -18.60 -4.61
N ASN A 261 -11.77 -18.10 -4.81
CA ASN A 261 -12.33 -17.99 -6.15
C ASN A 261 -11.57 -16.88 -6.90
N ILE A 262 -10.60 -17.26 -7.73
CA ILE A 262 -9.71 -16.32 -8.42
C ILE A 262 -10.50 -15.30 -9.24
N LYS A 263 -11.57 -15.71 -9.94
CA LYS A 263 -12.38 -14.80 -10.77
C LYS A 263 -13.06 -13.72 -9.92
N GLU A 264 -13.66 -14.11 -8.80
CA GLU A 264 -14.31 -13.17 -7.88
C GLU A 264 -13.29 -12.25 -7.17
N SER A 265 -12.17 -12.83 -6.74
CA SER A 265 -11.09 -12.07 -6.11
C SER A 265 -10.47 -11.05 -7.07
N MET A 266 -10.27 -11.41 -8.34
CA MET A 266 -9.79 -10.47 -9.37
C MET A 266 -10.78 -9.31 -9.56
N LYS A 267 -12.09 -9.57 -9.64
CA LYS A 267 -13.11 -8.50 -9.69
C LYS A 267 -13.00 -7.53 -8.50
N LYS A 268 -12.73 -8.03 -7.30
CA LYS A 268 -12.50 -7.18 -6.11
C LYS A 268 -11.23 -6.34 -6.27
N LEU A 269 -10.13 -6.91 -6.77
CA LEU A 269 -8.90 -6.17 -7.04
C LEU A 269 -9.09 -5.12 -8.15
N ASP A 270 -9.89 -5.40 -9.17
CA ASP A 270 -10.27 -4.45 -10.23
C ASP A 270 -11.06 -3.26 -9.70
N SER A 271 -11.76 -3.41 -8.56
CA SER A 271 -12.57 -2.33 -7.96
C SER A 271 -11.75 -1.28 -7.19
N VAL A 272 -10.48 -1.55 -6.90
CA VAL A 272 -9.57 -0.62 -6.22
C VAL A 272 -8.47 -0.16 -7.14
N TYR A 273 -7.75 0.91 -6.75
CA TYR A 273 -6.73 1.52 -7.60
C TYR A 273 -5.77 0.47 -8.16
N ASN A 274 -5.71 0.40 -9.48
CA ASN A 274 -4.77 -0.42 -10.24
C ASN A 274 -4.51 0.24 -11.60
N ARG A 275 -3.54 -0.31 -12.34
CA ARG A 275 -3.19 0.13 -13.70
C ARG A 275 -3.19 -1.07 -14.65
N GLY A 276 -4.16 -1.96 -14.47
CA GLY A 276 -4.07 -3.32 -14.96
C GLY A 276 -3.07 -4.16 -14.16
N PHE A 277 -3.10 -5.47 -14.42
CA PHE A 277 -2.30 -6.44 -13.69
C PHE A 277 -1.31 -7.15 -14.59
N SER A 278 -0.12 -7.43 -14.05
CA SER A 278 0.87 -8.31 -14.66
C SER A 278 1.48 -9.27 -13.63
N SER A 279 2.15 -10.30 -14.13
CA SER A 279 2.94 -11.21 -13.29
C SER A 279 4.28 -10.61 -12.85
N GLY A 280 4.60 -9.40 -13.32
CA GLY A 280 5.93 -8.80 -13.16
C GLY A 280 7.00 -9.68 -13.82
N PHE A 281 8.03 -10.03 -13.06
CA PHE A 281 9.12 -10.89 -13.52
C PHE A 281 8.91 -12.37 -13.15
N TYR A 282 7.84 -12.70 -12.40
CA TYR A 282 7.71 -14.02 -11.80
C TYR A 282 7.55 -15.14 -12.83
N LEU A 283 6.80 -14.90 -13.90
CA LEU A 283 6.53 -15.88 -14.96
C LEU A 283 7.38 -15.68 -16.22
N GLY A 284 8.35 -14.77 -16.20
CA GLY A 284 9.19 -14.45 -17.35
C GLY A 284 9.65 -13.01 -17.34
N LYS A 285 10.38 -12.61 -18.39
CA LYS A 285 10.73 -11.20 -18.59
C LYS A 285 9.47 -10.43 -19.03
N PRO A 286 9.24 -9.20 -18.53
CA PRO A 286 8.14 -8.37 -19.00
C PRO A 286 8.18 -8.14 -20.51
N THR A 287 7.00 -8.14 -21.11
CA THR A 287 6.76 -7.86 -22.53
C THR A 287 5.95 -6.56 -22.65
N PRO A 288 5.72 -6.02 -23.86
CA PRO A 288 4.86 -4.85 -24.03
C PRO A 288 3.46 -4.97 -23.38
N LYS A 289 2.92 -6.19 -23.27
CA LYS A 289 1.61 -6.46 -22.61
C LYS A 289 1.61 -6.20 -21.11
N ASP A 290 2.78 -6.10 -20.48
CA ASP A 290 2.94 -5.86 -19.04
C ASP A 290 3.02 -4.37 -18.70
N PHE A 291 2.86 -3.49 -19.70
CA PHE A 291 2.77 -2.05 -19.55
C PHE A 291 1.32 -1.57 -19.63
N SER A 292 0.97 -0.61 -18.79
CA SER A 292 -0.37 -0.09 -18.58
C SER A 292 -0.81 0.76 -19.75
N GLU A 293 -2.02 0.51 -20.24
CA GLU A 293 -2.67 1.33 -21.28
C GLU A 293 -3.43 2.53 -20.69
N VAL A 294 -3.52 2.65 -19.36
CA VAL A 294 -4.18 3.78 -18.68
C VAL A 294 -3.18 4.76 -18.07
N GLU A 295 -3.49 6.06 -18.15
CA GLU A 295 -2.71 7.13 -17.50
C GLU A 295 -3.08 7.32 -16.02
N HIS A 296 -4.32 6.98 -15.63
CA HIS A 296 -4.79 7.07 -14.26
C HIS A 296 -5.15 5.68 -13.73
N SER A 297 -6.17 5.60 -12.88
CA SER A 297 -6.64 4.33 -12.33
C SER A 297 -7.53 3.60 -13.34
N ALA A 298 -7.23 2.34 -13.60
CA ALA A 298 -8.11 1.40 -14.30
C ALA A 298 -9.22 0.83 -13.39
N ALA A 299 -9.28 1.27 -12.12
CA ALA A 299 -10.32 0.79 -11.20
C ALA A 299 -11.73 0.97 -11.79
N THR A 300 -12.54 -0.09 -11.70
CA THR A 300 -13.94 -0.11 -12.14
C THR A 300 -14.83 0.75 -11.27
N VAL A 301 -14.33 1.15 -10.10
CA VAL A 301 -15.03 1.98 -9.13
C VAL A 301 -14.18 3.19 -8.77
N HIS A 302 -14.82 4.35 -8.72
CA HIS A 302 -14.23 5.57 -8.19
C HIS A 302 -15.06 6.07 -7.00
N LYS A 303 -14.47 6.99 -6.23
CA LYS A 303 -15.11 7.57 -5.06
C LYS A 303 -15.24 9.07 -5.23
N GLU A 304 -16.36 9.61 -4.79
CA GLU A 304 -16.59 11.04 -4.77
C GLU A 304 -16.80 11.49 -3.34
N PHE A 305 -16.15 12.58 -2.93
CA PHE A 305 -16.37 13.12 -1.59
C PHE A 305 -17.82 13.58 -1.46
N LEU A 306 -18.56 12.92 -0.56
CA LEU A 306 -19.97 13.18 -0.32
C LEU A 306 -20.15 14.14 0.84
N GLY A 307 -19.33 14.08 1.89
CA GLY A 307 -19.55 14.89 3.08
C GLY A 307 -18.82 14.37 4.31
N ASN A 308 -19.26 14.80 5.49
CA ASN A 308 -18.73 14.33 6.77
C ASN A 308 -19.88 13.96 7.71
N VAL A 309 -19.59 13.04 8.64
CA VAL A 309 -20.43 12.82 9.82
C VAL A 309 -20.29 14.00 10.77
N VAL A 310 -21.38 14.74 11.02
CA VAL A 310 -21.38 15.92 11.92
C VAL A 310 -21.82 15.57 13.33
N HIS A 311 -22.74 14.60 13.46
CA HIS A 311 -23.24 14.16 14.76
C HIS A 311 -23.65 12.69 14.75
N ILE A 312 -23.66 12.05 15.92
CA ILE A 312 -24.01 10.64 16.08
C ILE A 312 -24.87 10.50 17.33
N TYR A 313 -25.94 9.71 17.22
CA TYR A 313 -26.79 9.25 18.30
C TYR A 313 -26.55 7.74 18.54
N PRO A 314 -25.59 7.35 19.41
CA PRO A 314 -25.15 5.96 19.52
C PRO A 314 -26.24 5.00 20.01
N LYS A 315 -27.15 5.47 20.88
CA LYS A 315 -28.23 4.65 21.46
C LYS A 315 -29.19 4.10 20.40
N ILE A 316 -29.44 4.87 19.35
CA ILE A 316 -30.33 4.49 18.24
C ILE A 316 -29.57 4.17 16.95
N SER A 317 -28.24 4.22 16.98
CA SER A 317 -27.35 3.95 15.85
C SER A 317 -27.60 4.85 14.63
N VAL A 318 -27.93 6.12 14.88
CA VAL A 318 -28.15 7.14 13.85
C VAL A 318 -26.94 8.07 13.74
N ALA A 319 -26.56 8.43 12.52
CA ALA A 319 -25.56 9.44 12.23
C ALA A 319 -26.13 10.53 11.33
N ILE A 320 -25.78 11.78 11.62
CA ILE A 320 -26.14 12.95 10.82
C ILE A 320 -24.96 13.25 9.89
N LEU A 321 -25.25 13.28 8.59
CA LEU A 321 -24.29 13.58 7.53
C LEU A 321 -24.55 14.97 6.98
N ASN A 322 -23.52 15.81 6.91
CA ASN A 322 -23.59 17.03 6.10
C ASN A 322 -23.08 16.70 4.69
N ILE A 323 -24.00 16.63 3.72
CA ILE A 323 -23.69 16.22 2.35
C ILE A 323 -23.43 17.41 1.43
N LYS A 324 -22.39 17.30 0.59
CA LYS A 324 -21.95 18.27 -0.41
C LYS A 324 -22.36 17.89 -1.84
N LYS A 325 -22.96 16.72 -2.01
CA LYS A 325 -23.46 16.16 -3.27
C LYS A 325 -24.79 15.45 -3.02
N GLU A 326 -25.49 15.12 -4.10
CA GLU A 326 -26.74 14.36 -4.06
C GLU A 326 -26.54 12.94 -3.48
N LEU A 327 -27.47 12.52 -2.62
CA LEU A 327 -27.53 11.17 -2.03
C LEU A 327 -28.94 10.58 -2.23
N LYS A 328 -29.03 9.31 -2.57
CA LYS A 328 -30.28 8.57 -2.77
C LYS A 328 -30.25 7.24 -2.01
N ILE A 329 -31.44 6.73 -1.69
CA ILE A 329 -31.59 5.32 -1.27
C ILE A 329 -31.06 4.41 -2.39
N GLY A 330 -30.33 3.37 -2.02
CA GLY A 330 -29.61 2.44 -2.91
C GLY A 330 -28.19 2.89 -3.26
N ASP A 331 -27.78 4.12 -2.91
CA ASP A 331 -26.40 4.53 -3.11
C ASP A 331 -25.46 3.76 -2.18
N ASN A 332 -24.34 3.30 -2.72
CA ASN A 332 -23.25 2.75 -1.92
C ASN A 332 -22.34 3.90 -1.46
N VAL A 333 -22.11 3.98 -0.15
CA VAL A 333 -21.22 4.95 0.47
C VAL A 333 -20.08 4.26 1.21
N MET A 334 -19.01 5.01 1.46
CA MET A 334 -17.84 4.59 2.20
C MET A 334 -17.52 5.60 3.29
N PHE A 335 -17.38 5.11 4.52
CA PHE A 335 -16.95 5.89 5.68
C PHE A 335 -15.48 5.67 5.97
N ILE A 336 -14.71 6.74 6.12
CA ILE A 336 -13.29 6.70 6.48
C ILE A 336 -13.05 7.50 7.76
N HIS A 337 -12.41 6.89 8.75
CA HIS A 337 -12.00 7.58 9.98
C HIS A 337 -10.82 6.88 10.67
N ASN A 338 -10.00 7.62 11.40
CA ASN A 338 -8.79 7.12 12.08
C ASN A 338 -9.03 5.94 13.03
N LYS A 339 -10.22 5.88 13.65
CA LYS A 339 -10.63 4.82 14.58
C LYS A 339 -11.46 3.71 13.91
N LEU A 340 -12.00 3.97 12.73
CA LEU A 340 -12.89 3.06 11.99
C LEU A 340 -12.17 2.29 10.89
N GLY A 341 -11.10 2.87 10.34
CA GLY A 341 -10.53 2.40 9.10
C GLY A 341 -11.43 2.81 7.94
N VAL A 342 -12.06 1.81 7.32
CA VAL A 342 -12.95 1.97 6.17
C VAL A 342 -14.13 1.01 6.28
N LYS A 343 -15.36 1.51 6.07
CA LYS A 343 -16.58 0.70 5.98
C LYS A 343 -17.40 1.13 4.78
N ASP A 344 -17.75 0.16 3.94
CA ASP A 344 -18.73 0.33 2.85
C ASP A 344 -20.12 0.08 3.44
N PHE A 345 -21.12 0.83 2.99
CA PHE A 345 -22.50 0.75 3.45
C PHE A 345 -23.46 1.18 2.32
N GLU A 346 -24.55 0.43 2.12
CA GLU A 346 -25.62 0.83 1.21
C GLU A 346 -26.65 1.65 1.96
N ILE A 347 -27.05 2.79 1.40
CA ILE A 347 -28.07 3.64 2.01
C ILE A 347 -29.45 3.01 1.80
N THR A 348 -29.99 2.39 2.83
CA THR A 348 -31.32 1.76 2.78
C THR A 348 -32.45 2.67 3.28
N GLU A 349 -32.12 3.60 4.19
CA GLU A 349 -33.06 4.56 4.76
C GLU A 349 -32.36 5.88 5.09
N MET A 350 -33.09 6.99 4.95
CA MET A 350 -32.60 8.33 5.24
C MET A 350 -33.74 9.26 5.66
N GLU A 351 -33.45 10.18 6.58
CA GLU A 351 -34.40 11.17 7.07
C GLU A 351 -33.81 12.58 7.06
N ILE A 352 -34.67 13.59 6.85
CA ILE A 352 -34.38 15.01 7.10
C ILE A 352 -35.48 15.50 8.04
N GLU A 353 -35.10 16.12 9.16
CA GLU A 353 -36.04 16.66 10.16
C GLU A 353 -37.11 15.62 10.60
N GLY A 354 -36.69 14.35 10.75
CA GLY A 354 -37.56 13.24 11.17
C GLY A 354 -38.52 12.72 10.09
N LYS A 355 -38.45 13.22 8.85
CA LYS A 355 -39.25 12.75 7.72
C LYS A 355 -38.41 11.85 6.81
N LYS A 356 -38.92 10.66 6.50
CA LYS A 356 -38.29 9.73 5.55
C LYS A 356 -38.23 10.33 4.15
N ILE A 357 -37.05 10.25 3.53
CA ILE A 357 -36.79 10.78 2.19
C ILE A 357 -36.12 9.74 1.31
N LYS A 358 -36.39 9.78 0.00
CA LYS A 358 -35.73 8.91 -0.98
C LYS A 358 -34.46 9.53 -1.59
N LYS A 359 -34.36 10.86 -1.51
CA LYS A 359 -33.33 11.67 -2.16
C LYS A 359 -33.03 12.91 -1.32
N ALA A 360 -31.75 13.22 -1.14
CA ALA A 360 -31.25 14.41 -0.48
C ALA A 360 -30.36 15.21 -1.43
N THR A 361 -30.41 16.54 -1.35
CA THR A 361 -29.65 17.45 -2.20
C THR A 361 -28.43 18.01 -1.48
N LYS A 362 -27.55 18.66 -2.23
CA LYS A 362 -26.36 19.31 -1.67
C LYS A 362 -26.76 20.31 -0.57
N GLY A 363 -26.06 20.25 0.56
CA GLY A 363 -26.24 21.14 1.70
C GLY A 363 -27.18 20.60 2.78
N SER A 364 -27.88 19.49 2.54
CA SER A 364 -28.78 18.89 3.53
C SER A 364 -28.01 18.20 4.68
N GLU A 365 -28.60 18.22 5.86
CA GLU A 365 -28.23 17.32 6.95
C GLU A 365 -29.12 16.09 6.92
N VAL A 366 -28.52 14.93 6.63
CA VAL A 366 -29.25 13.68 6.43
C VAL A 366 -28.95 12.74 7.58
N ALA A 367 -30.01 12.29 8.26
CA ALA A 367 -29.93 11.23 9.26
C ALA A 367 -29.96 9.86 8.56
N ILE A 368 -29.00 8.99 8.90
CA ILE A 368 -28.96 7.61 8.44
C ILE A 368 -28.75 6.67 9.63
N LYS A 369 -29.32 5.47 9.56
CA LYS A 369 -29.06 4.41 10.53
C LYS A 369 -27.95 3.50 10.02
N VAL A 370 -26.94 3.23 10.85
CA VAL A 370 -25.80 2.38 10.47
C VAL A 370 -25.61 1.24 11.47
N PRO A 371 -25.24 0.02 11.01
CA PRO A 371 -25.09 -1.15 11.90
C PRO A 371 -23.72 -1.20 12.60
N PHE A 372 -22.93 -0.12 12.53
CA PHE A 372 -21.59 -0.06 13.09
C PHE A 372 -21.32 1.28 13.76
N LYS A 373 -20.38 1.28 14.70
CA LYS A 373 -19.96 2.50 15.41
C LYS A 373 -19.29 3.48 14.44
N LEU A 374 -19.87 4.67 14.30
CA LEU A 374 -19.29 5.80 13.59
C LEU A 374 -18.54 6.75 14.55
N PHE A 375 -17.86 7.73 13.97
CA PHE A 375 -17.16 8.79 14.70
C PHE A 375 -17.43 10.15 14.03
N ASN A 376 -17.56 11.20 14.84
CA ASN A 376 -17.65 12.57 14.32
C ASN A 376 -16.44 12.87 13.42
N ASN A 377 -16.66 13.66 12.38
CA ASN A 377 -15.68 13.98 11.34
C ASN A 377 -15.20 12.77 10.52
N ALA A 378 -15.91 11.64 10.55
CA ALA A 378 -15.68 10.59 9.56
C ALA A 378 -16.01 11.13 8.17
N GLU A 379 -15.07 10.97 7.23
CA GLU A 379 -15.26 11.34 5.84
C GLU A 379 -16.22 10.34 5.19
N VAL A 380 -17.17 10.86 4.41
CA VAL A 380 -18.13 10.06 3.67
C VAL A 380 -17.87 10.25 2.19
N TYR A 381 -17.76 9.15 1.46
CA TYR A 381 -17.59 9.12 0.02
C TYR A 381 -18.72 8.33 -0.62
N LYS A 382 -19.27 8.81 -1.73
CA LYS A 382 -20.15 8.02 -2.59
C LYS A 382 -19.29 7.12 -3.48
N ILE A 383 -19.67 5.85 -3.61
CA ILE A 383 -19.01 4.85 -4.44
C ILE A 383 -19.72 4.81 -5.80
N CYS A 384 -18.99 5.13 -6.86
CA CYS A 384 -19.53 5.23 -8.22
C CYS A 384 -18.85 4.19 -9.13
N THR A 385 -19.64 3.30 -9.72
CA THR A 385 -19.15 2.36 -10.74
C THR A 385 -18.93 3.13 -12.05
N LYS A 386 -17.78 2.93 -12.70
CA LYS A 386 -17.59 3.43 -14.06
C LYS A 386 -18.50 2.62 -14.98
N MET A 387 -19.37 3.31 -15.70
CA MET A 387 -19.99 2.74 -16.89
C MET A 387 -18.84 2.39 -17.84
N LEU A 388 -18.78 1.14 -18.29
CA LEU A 388 -17.90 0.77 -19.39
C LEU A 388 -18.51 1.43 -20.63
N GLU A 389 -17.87 2.49 -21.14
CA GLU A 389 -18.17 3.05 -22.46
C GLU A 389 -17.76 2.08 -23.56
#